data_AF-A0ABD5JFA5-F1
#
_entry.id   AF-A0ABD5JFA5-F1
#
_cell.length_a   1.000
_cell.length_b   1.000
_cell.length_c   1.000
_cell.angle_alpha   90.00
_cell.angle_beta   90.00
_cell.angle_gamma   90.00
#
_symmetry.space_group_name_H-M   'P 1'
#
loop_
_entity.id
_entity.type
_entity.pdbx_description
1 polymer ?
#
loop_
_entity_poly.entity_id
_entity_poly.type
_entity_poly.pdbx_seq_one_letter_code
_entity_poly.pdbx_strand_id
1 'polypeptide(L)'
;MSYQPLTDDEVFGLFEDVAAGLSVPLVVYDNPRTTRFTFTDELYARLGRLPNVVSIKIPGVPAASAAARARIEHLRHLLPATVTIGVSGDADAARGG
;
A
#
# COMPACT_ATOMS: atom_id res chain seq x y z
N MET A 1 13.03 20.67 15.62
CA MET A 1 11.69 20.59 15.02
C MET A 1 11.11 19.22 15.35
N SER A 2 9.94 19.16 15.98
CA SER A 2 9.18 17.90 16.10
C SER A 2 8.33 17.75 14.83
N TYR A 3 8.57 16.68 14.07
CA TYR A 3 7.64 16.29 13.01
C TYR A 3 6.40 15.70 13.69
N GLN A 4 5.23 16.26 13.42
CA GLN A 4 3.98 15.69 13.93
C GLN A 4 3.64 14.45 13.10
N PRO A 5 3.29 13.32 13.72
CA PRO A 5 2.84 12.15 12.98
C PRO A 5 1.62 12.51 12.13
N LEU A 6 1.65 12.13 10.86
CA LEU A 6 0.50 12.27 9.96
C LEU A 6 -0.63 11.34 10.42
N THR A 7 -1.85 11.79 10.23
CA THR A 7 -3.08 11.00 10.38
C THR A 7 -3.42 10.26 9.08
N ASP A 8 -4.27 9.24 9.17
CA ASP A 8 -4.75 8.51 7.99
C ASP A 8 -5.48 9.43 7.01
N ASP A 9 -6.22 10.44 7.49
CA ASP A 9 -6.93 11.39 6.65
C ASP A 9 -5.99 12.34 5.91
N GLU A 10 -4.91 12.81 6.57
CA GLU A 10 -3.89 13.63 5.91
C GLU A 10 -3.16 12.85 4.81
N VAL A 11 -2.84 11.58 5.07
CA VAL A 11 -2.21 10.71 4.08
C VAL A 11 -3.18 10.39 2.94
N PHE A 12 -4.45 10.10 3.25
CA PHE A 12 -5.47 9.86 2.23
C PHE A 12 -5.66 11.07 1.33
N GLY A 13 -5.82 12.27 1.88
CA GLY A 13 -6.00 13.50 1.10
C GLY A 13 -4.82 13.77 0.16
N LEU A 14 -3.58 13.54 0.62
CA LEU A 14 -2.40 13.63 -0.24
C LEU A 14 -2.50 12.68 -1.45
N PHE A 15 -2.85 11.42 -1.22
CA PHE A 15 -2.97 10.45 -2.31
C PHE A 15 -4.16 10.74 -3.23
N GLU A 16 -5.27 11.26 -2.71
CA GLU A 16 -6.43 11.68 -3.48
C GLU A 16 -6.07 12.82 -4.43
N ASP A 17 -5.41 13.87 -3.93
CA ASP A 17 -4.94 15.00 -4.73
C ASP A 17 -3.99 14.55 -5.85
N VAL A 18 -3.04 13.68 -5.52
CA VAL A 18 -2.10 13.11 -6.49
C VAL A 18 -2.86 12.27 -7.53
N ALA A 19 -3.72 11.35 -7.10
CA ALA A 19 -4.48 10.47 -7.98
C ALA A 19 -5.36 11.23 -8.97
N ALA A 20 -5.97 12.34 -8.52
CA ALA A 20 -6.81 13.21 -9.34
C ALA A 20 -6.02 13.96 -10.42
N GLY A 21 -4.74 14.29 -10.16
CA GLY A 21 -3.86 15.00 -11.09
C GLY A 21 -3.06 14.10 -12.05
N LEU A 22 -3.07 12.78 -11.84
CA LEU A 22 -2.26 11.85 -12.62
C LEU A 22 -2.99 11.35 -13.89
N SER A 23 -2.24 11.26 -14.98
CA SER A 23 -2.65 10.58 -16.22
C SER A 23 -2.03 9.19 -16.38
N VAL A 24 -1.29 8.73 -15.37
CA VAL A 24 -0.55 7.47 -15.35
C VAL A 24 -0.92 6.64 -14.13
N PRO A 25 -0.73 5.31 -14.17
CA PRO A 25 -0.95 4.45 -13.00
C PRO A 25 -0.08 4.83 -11.80
N LEU A 26 -0.67 4.79 -10.61
CA LEU A 26 -0.05 5.06 -9.32
C LEU A 26 0.14 3.76 -8.53
N VAL A 27 1.32 3.61 -7.94
CA VAL A 27 1.63 2.56 -6.96
C VAL A 27 1.82 3.21 -5.60
N VAL A 28 0.97 2.83 -4.64
CA VAL A 28 1.15 3.24 -3.23
C VAL A 28 2.30 2.43 -2.63
N TYR A 29 3.22 3.08 -1.94
CA TYR A 29 4.35 2.39 -1.31
C TYR A 29 4.36 2.62 0.21
N ASP A 30 3.96 1.59 0.95
CA ASP A 30 4.10 1.56 2.41
C ASP A 30 5.52 1.13 2.78
N ASN A 31 6.30 2.09 3.29
CA ASN A 31 7.67 1.89 3.71
C ASN A 31 7.92 2.58 5.07
N PRO A 32 7.45 1.99 6.18
CA PRO A 32 7.48 2.61 7.51
C PRO A 32 8.92 2.82 8.00
N ARG A 33 9.89 2.08 7.46
CA ARG A 33 11.32 2.27 7.76
C ARG A 33 11.83 3.64 7.33
N THR A 34 11.27 4.21 6.26
CA THR A 34 11.65 5.51 5.73
C THR A 34 10.69 6.61 6.15
N THR A 35 9.38 6.33 6.16
CA THR A 35 8.34 7.36 6.43
C THR A 35 8.02 7.53 7.91
N ARG A 36 8.29 6.51 8.74
CA ARG A 36 7.82 6.42 10.14
C ARG A 36 6.29 6.52 10.30
N PHE A 37 5.55 6.32 9.21
CA PHE A 37 4.09 6.25 9.18
C PHE A 37 3.68 4.79 8.98
N THR A 38 2.63 4.35 9.67
CA THR A 38 2.10 2.98 9.57
C THR A 38 0.74 3.03 8.92
N PHE A 39 0.59 2.37 7.77
CA PHE A 39 -0.69 2.30 7.08
C PHE A 39 -1.65 1.37 7.83
N THR A 40 -2.87 1.82 8.04
CA THR A 40 -3.96 1.00 8.55
C THR A 40 -4.67 0.24 7.43
N ASP A 41 -5.40 -0.81 7.79
CA ASP A 41 -6.23 -1.57 6.85
C ASP A 41 -7.35 -0.72 6.24
N GLU A 42 -7.90 0.21 7.02
CA GLU A 42 -8.89 1.16 6.54
C GLU A 42 -8.29 2.12 5.51
N LEU A 43 -7.09 2.66 5.78
CA LEU A 43 -6.38 3.50 4.82
C LEU A 43 -6.06 2.72 3.54
N TYR A 44 -5.59 1.48 3.63
CA TYR A 44 -5.38 0.63 2.45
C TYR A 44 -6.67 0.48 1.62
N ALA A 45 -7.79 0.16 2.27
CA ALA A 45 -9.07 -0.01 1.59
C ALA A 45 -9.55 1.29 0.90
N ARG A 46 -9.35 2.45 1.54
CA ARG A 46 -9.67 3.77 0.98
C ARG A 46 -8.79 4.09 -0.23
N LEU A 47 -7.47 3.93 -0.10
CA LEU A 47 -6.51 4.21 -1.17
C LEU A 47 -6.71 3.30 -2.39
N GLY A 48 -7.04 2.02 -2.17
CA GLY A 48 -7.30 1.07 -3.26
C GLY A 48 -8.52 1.42 -4.12
N ARG A 49 -9.37 2.36 -3.69
CA ARG A 49 -10.54 2.84 -4.46
C ARG A 49 -10.28 4.13 -5.23
N LEU A 50 -9.13 4.77 -5.02
CA LEU A 50 -8.77 5.98 -5.75
C LEU A 50 -8.55 5.66 -7.23
N PRO A 51 -8.92 6.57 -8.14
CA PRO A 51 -8.59 6.41 -9.56
C PRO A 51 -7.08 6.28 -9.75
N ASN A 52 -6.67 5.57 -10.79
CA ASN A 52 -5.26 5.35 -11.14
C ASN A 52 -4.42 4.54 -10.14
N VAL A 53 -4.88 4.26 -8.91
CA VAL A 53 -4.17 3.33 -8.01
C VAL A 53 -4.31 1.90 -8.54
N VAL A 54 -3.21 1.36 -9.04
CA VAL A 54 -3.18 0.00 -9.63
C VAL A 54 -2.47 -1.01 -8.76
N SER A 55 -1.67 -0.56 -7.80
CA SER A 55 -0.96 -1.46 -6.90
C SER A 55 -0.66 -0.82 -5.55
N ILE A 56 -0.59 -1.66 -4.53
CA ILE A 56 -0.08 -1.31 -3.21
C ILE A 56 1.12 -2.19 -2.90
N LYS A 57 2.25 -1.57 -2.58
CA LYS A 57 3.46 -2.25 -2.15
C LYS A 57 3.58 -2.17 -0.64
N ILE A 58 3.44 -3.31 0.04
CA ILE A 58 3.46 -3.42 1.50
C ILE A 58 4.88 -3.67 2.04
N PRO A 59 5.12 -3.46 3.34
CA PRO A 59 6.39 -3.80 3.97
C PRO A 59 6.70 -5.28 3.81
N GLY A 60 8.00 -5.61 3.83
CA GLY A 60 8.45 -7.00 3.80
C GLY A 60 7.80 -7.78 4.94
N VAL A 61 7.07 -8.82 4.58
CA VAL A 61 6.54 -9.81 5.53
C VAL A 61 7.60 -10.91 5.71
N PRO A 62 7.70 -11.56 6.89
CA PRO A 62 8.65 -12.65 7.07
C PRO A 62 8.43 -13.74 6.01
N ALA A 63 9.47 -14.01 5.21
CA ALA A 63 9.41 -14.87 4.03
C ALA A 63 8.73 -16.22 4.34
N ALA A 64 7.83 -16.65 3.44
CA ALA A 64 7.19 -17.96 3.45
C ALA A 64 6.42 -18.37 4.73
N SER A 65 6.13 -17.44 5.64
CA SER A 65 5.34 -17.73 6.84
C SER A 65 3.83 -17.82 6.51
N ALA A 66 3.09 -18.64 7.26
CA ALA A 66 1.62 -18.66 7.17
C ALA A 66 1.02 -17.28 7.47
N ALA A 67 1.66 -16.51 8.36
CA ALA A 67 1.27 -15.14 8.68
C ALA A 67 1.41 -14.18 7.49
N ALA A 68 2.47 -14.31 6.69
CA ALA A 68 2.64 -13.53 5.45
C ALA A 68 1.51 -13.80 4.45
N ARG A 69 1.18 -15.07 4.23
CA ARG A 69 0.07 -15.46 3.34
C ARG A 69 -1.28 -14.94 3.86
N ALA A 70 -1.55 -15.12 5.15
CA ALA A 70 -2.77 -14.61 5.78
C ALA A 70 -2.88 -13.08 5.68
N ARG A 71 -1.76 -12.36 5.80
CA ARG A 71 -1.75 -10.89 5.62
C ARG A 71 -2.11 -10.48 4.19
N ILE A 72 -1.51 -11.14 3.19
CA ILE A 72 -1.80 -10.86 1.77
C ILE A 72 -3.25 -11.21 1.45
N GLU A 73 -3.72 -12.37 1.92
CA GLU A 73 -5.11 -12.82 1.72
C GLU A 73 -6.10 -11.85 2.37
N HIS A 74 -5.85 -11.41 3.60
CA HIS A 74 -6.69 -10.41 4.26
C HIS A 74 -6.75 -9.10 3.47
N LEU A 75 -5.60 -8.55 3.06
CA LEU A 75 -5.56 -7.35 2.23
C LEU A 75 -6.25 -7.55 0.88
N ARG A 76 -6.20 -8.76 0.31
CA ARG A 76 -6.88 -9.07 -0.94
C ARG A 76 -8.39 -8.95 -0.82
N HIS A 77 -8.97 -9.29 0.34
CA HIS A 77 -10.40 -9.11 0.62
C HIS A 77 -10.80 -7.64 0.80
N LEU A 78 -9.87 -6.79 1.23
CA LEU A 78 -10.12 -5.35 1.43
C LEU A 78 -10.01 -4.54 0.12
N LEU A 79 -9.13 -4.96 -0.78
CA LEU A 79 -8.75 -4.20 -1.96
C LEU A 79 -9.49 -4.66 -3.22
N PRO A 80 -9.92 -3.74 -4.11
CA PRO A 80 -10.53 -4.12 -5.39
C PRO A 80 -9.65 -5.09 -6.19
N ALA A 81 -10.28 -6.02 -6.91
CA ALA A 81 -9.57 -7.07 -7.66
C ALA A 81 -8.58 -6.52 -8.71
N THR A 82 -8.79 -5.29 -9.17
CA THR A 82 -7.92 -4.58 -10.12
C THR A 82 -6.63 -4.04 -9.51
N VAL A 83 -6.52 -3.98 -8.17
CA VAL A 83 -5.34 -3.45 -7.47
C VAL A 83 -4.43 -4.59 -7.08
N THR A 84 -3.19 -4.65 -7.58
CA THR A 84 -2.23 -5.70 -7.20
C THR A 84 -1.59 -5.42 -5.83
N ILE A 85 -1.12 -6.48 -5.16
CA ILE A 85 -0.41 -6.37 -3.87
C ILE A 85 1.03 -6.85 -4.10
N GLY A 86 2.00 -5.97 -3.91
CA GLY A 86 3.42 -6.29 -3.95
C GLY A 86 4.03 -6.26 -2.55
N VAL A 87 5.10 -7.02 -2.32
CA VAL A 87 5.82 -7.05 -1.04
C VAL A 87 7.23 -6.48 -1.25
N SER A 88 7.68 -5.61 -0.35
CA SER A 88 9.04 -5.07 -0.42
C SER A 88 10.08 -6.07 0.11
N GLY A 89 11.15 -6.28 -0.65
CA GLY A 89 12.23 -7.19 -0.26
C GLY A 89 12.00 -8.66 -0.64
N ASP A 90 10.85 -9.00 -1.22
CA ASP A 90 10.67 -10.31 -1.85
C ASP A 90 11.53 -10.39 -3.11
N ALA A 91 12.57 -11.22 -3.07
CA ALA A 91 13.40 -11.53 -4.23
C ALA A 91 12.59 -12.17 -5.38
N ASP A 92 11.43 -12.75 -5.05
CA ASP A 92 10.55 -13.44 -6.01
C ASP A 92 9.53 -12.52 -6.69
N ALA A 93 9.25 -11.31 -6.17
CA ALA A 93 8.32 -10.37 -6.79
C ALA A 93 8.83 -9.79 -8.14
N ALA A 94 10.11 -10.01 -8.46
CA ALA A 94 10.69 -9.67 -9.76
C ALA A 94 10.37 -10.72 -10.86
N ARG A 95 9.75 -11.84 -10.52
CA ARG A 95 9.28 -12.85 -11.48
C ARG A 95 7.76 -12.74 -11.57
N GLY A 96 7.29 -11.84 -12.45
CA GLY A 96 5.88 -11.65 -12.73
C GLY A 96 5.16 -12.97 -13.02
N GLY A 97 3.98 -13.11 -12.44
CA GLY A 97 2.95 -14.07 -12.87
C GLY A 97 1.93 -13.38 -13.74
#